data_AF-A0A078JZG3-F1
#
_entry.id   AF-A0A078JZG3-F1
#
_cell.length_a   1.000
_cell.length_b   1.000
_cell.length_c   1.000
_cell.angle_alpha   90.00
_cell.angle_beta   90.00
_cell.angle_gamma   90.00
#
_symmetry.space_group_name_H-M   'P 1'
#
loop_
_entity.id
_entity.type
_entity.pdbx_description
1 polymer ?
#
loop_
_entity_poly.entity_id
_entity_poly.type
_entity_poly.pdbx_seq_one_letter_code
_entity_poly.pdbx_strand_id
1 'polypeptide(L)'
;MTSSFKLSDLEEVTTNAEKIQNDLLKEILTLNAKTEYLRQFLHGSSDKTFFKKHVPVVSYEDMKPYIERVADGEPSEIISGGPITKFLRRYSF
;
A
#
# COMPACT_ATOMS: atom_id res chain seq x y z
N MET A 1 6.09 -11.90 -24.68
CA MET A 1 6.04 -13.10 -23.81
C MET A 1 4.65 -13.15 -23.21
N THR A 2 3.79 -14.07 -23.64
CA THR A 2 2.49 -14.27 -23.00
C THR A 2 2.73 -15.03 -21.70
N SER A 3 2.63 -14.34 -20.56
CA SER A 3 2.55 -15.00 -19.27
C SER A 3 1.24 -15.79 -19.26
N SER A 4 1.33 -17.11 -19.45
CA SER A 4 0.17 -17.99 -19.39
C SER A 4 -0.17 -18.17 -17.92
N PHE A 5 -1.14 -17.40 -17.44
CA PHE A 5 -1.72 -17.58 -16.12
C PHE A 5 -2.40 -18.96 -16.09
N LYS A 6 -1.94 -19.85 -15.22
CA LYS A 6 -2.42 -21.23 -15.15
C LYS A 6 -3.48 -21.37 -14.06
N LEU A 7 -4.36 -22.35 -14.23
CA LEU A 7 -5.34 -22.73 -13.20
C LEU A 7 -4.66 -23.08 -11.86
N SER A 8 -3.44 -23.64 -11.89
CA SER A 8 -2.65 -23.90 -10.69
C SER A 8 -2.33 -22.64 -9.89
N ASP A 9 -2.15 -21.50 -10.57
CA ASP A 9 -1.79 -20.24 -9.93
C ASP A 9 -3.01 -19.68 -9.16
N LEU A 10 -4.22 -19.83 -9.73
CA LEU A 10 -5.47 -19.52 -9.03
C LEU A 10 -5.64 -20.37 -7.79
N GLU A 11 -5.47 -21.69 -7.94
CA GLU A 11 -5.61 -22.64 -6.84
C GLU A 11 -4.64 -22.31 -5.70
N GLU A 12 -3.38 -22.00 -6.03
CA GLU A 12 -2.37 -21.60 -5.04
C GLU A 12 -2.79 -20.34 -4.27
N VAL A 13 -3.20 -19.28 -4.97
CA VAL A 13 -3.52 -18.00 -4.31
C VAL A 13 -4.83 -18.06 -3.53
N THR A 14 -5.80 -18.85 -3.96
CA THR A 14 -7.08 -19.00 -3.23
C THR A 14 -6.94 -19.93 -2.02
N THR A 15 -6.16 -21.01 -2.13
CA THR A 15 -5.92 -21.94 -1.02
C THR A 15 -5.01 -21.33 0.06
N ASN A 16 -4.04 -20.50 -0.31
CA ASN A 16 -3.08 -19.90 0.63
C ASN A 16 -3.36 -18.42 0.94
N ALA A 17 -4.60 -17.95 0.72
CA ALA A 17 -4.95 -16.53 0.77
C ALA A 17 -4.54 -15.85 2.09
N GLU A 18 -4.75 -16.48 3.25
CA GLU A 18 -4.37 -15.89 4.54
C GLU A 18 -2.85 -15.65 4.64
N LYS A 19 -2.05 -16.66 4.30
CA LYS A 19 -0.59 -16.56 4.35
C LYS A 19 -0.10 -15.48 3.39
N ILE A 20 -0.58 -15.51 2.15
CA ILE A 20 -0.20 -14.54 1.11
C ILE A 20 -0.56 -13.12 1.53
N GLN A 21 -1.75 -12.89 2.08
CA GLN A 21 -2.17 -11.57 2.57
C GLN A 21 -1.34 -11.10 3.77
N ASN A 22 -0.97 -12.01 4.68
CA ASN A 22 -0.11 -11.68 5.83
C ASN A 22 1.30 -11.28 5.38
N ASP A 23 1.89 -12.04 4.46
CA ASP A 23 3.22 -11.78 3.92
C ASP A 23 3.23 -10.47 3.13
N LEU A 24 2.22 -10.24 2.28
CA LEU A 24 2.06 -9.01 1.50
C LEU A 24 1.91 -7.78 2.39
N LEU A 25 1.06 -7.85 3.43
CA LEU A 25 0.91 -6.74 4.37
C LEU A 25 2.24 -6.43 5.05
N LYS A 26 2.99 -7.45 5.50
CA LYS A 26 4.30 -7.26 6.14
C LYS A 26 5.29 -6.59 5.20
N GLU A 27 5.31 -6.96 3.92
CA GLU A 27 6.15 -6.33 2.91
C GLU A 27 5.78 -4.86 2.71
N ILE A 28 4.48 -4.56 2.52
CA ILE A 28 3.97 -3.19 2.39
C ILE A 28 4.37 -2.34 3.60
N LEU A 29 4.15 -2.84 4.82
CA LEU A 29 4.49 -2.08 6.03
C LEU A 29 5.99 -1.87 6.19
N THR A 30 6.81 -2.87 5.82
CA THR A 30 8.27 -2.78 5.91
C THR A 30 8.82 -1.76 4.90
N LEU A 31 8.37 -1.82 3.65
CA LEU A 31 8.77 -0.87 2.60
C LEU A 31 8.39 0.57 2.97
N ASN A 32 7.21 0.74 3.55
CA ASN A 32 6.64 2.05 3.85
C ASN A 32 6.89 2.50 5.31
N ALA A 33 7.71 1.78 6.08
CA ALA A 33 7.89 2.00 7.52
C ALA A 33 8.34 3.43 7.89
N LYS A 34 9.03 4.10 6.97
CA LYS A 34 9.60 5.44 7.15
C LYS A 34 8.80 6.55 6.45
N THR A 35 7.71 6.21 5.77
CA THR A 35 6.91 7.23 5.07
C THR A 35 6.28 8.19 6.07
N GLU A 36 6.05 9.42 5.65
CA GLU A 36 5.45 10.43 6.51
C GLU A 36 4.09 9.97 7.05
N TYR A 37 3.27 9.34 6.21
CA TYR A 37 1.96 8.83 6.60
C TYR A 37 2.05 7.70 7.66
N LEU A 38 2.76 6.61 7.37
CA LEU A 38 2.77 5.46 8.30
C LEU A 38 3.56 5.72 9.58
N ARG A 39 4.59 6.58 9.54
CA ARG A 39 5.39 6.90 10.73
C ARG A 39 4.56 7.53 11.84
N GLN A 40 3.47 8.23 11.51
CA GLN A 40 2.55 8.84 12.47
C GLN A 40 1.82 7.81 13.34
N PHE A 41 1.64 6.58 12.84
CA PHE A 41 0.83 5.54 13.49
C PHE A 41 1.66 4.35 13.95
N LEU A 42 2.72 4.00 13.20
CA LEU A 42 3.44 2.73 13.36
C LEU A 42 4.83 2.86 13.97
N HIS A 43 5.42 4.06 13.95
CA HIS A 43 6.79 4.28 14.42
C HIS A 43 7.82 3.26 13.89
N GLY A 44 7.65 2.81 12.64
CA GLY A 44 8.51 1.83 11.98
C GLY A 44 8.13 0.35 12.20
N SER A 45 7.08 0.05 12.96
CA SER A 45 6.57 -1.31 13.14
C SER A 45 5.92 -1.86 11.86
N SER A 46 6.19 -3.13 11.54
CA SER A 46 5.51 -3.90 10.49
C SER A 46 4.60 -5.00 11.03
N ASP A 47 4.24 -4.93 12.32
CA ASP A 47 3.36 -5.90 12.96
C ASP A 47 1.88 -5.71 12.54
N LYS A 48 1.23 -6.80 12.15
CA LYS A 48 -0.17 -6.81 11.68
C LYS A 48 -1.16 -6.39 12.78
N THR A 49 -0.95 -6.81 14.01
CA THR A 49 -1.88 -6.49 15.11
C THR A 49 -1.74 -5.03 15.52
N PHE A 50 -0.52 -4.51 15.50
CA PHE A 50 -0.22 -3.10 15.72
C PHE A 50 -0.81 -2.23 14.60
N PHE A 51 -0.67 -2.64 13.34
CA PHE A 51 -1.30 -1.99 12.19
C PHE A 51 -2.81 -1.87 12.36
N LYS A 52 -3.49 -2.98 12.63
CA LYS A 52 -4.95 -3.01 12.81
C LYS A 52 -5.44 -2.10 13.94
N LYS A 53 -4.62 -1.89 14.97
CA LYS A 53 -4.99 -1.08 16.14
C LYS A 53 -4.75 0.42 15.93
N HIS A 54 -3.74 0.80 15.15
CA HIS A 54 -3.26 2.19 15.11
C HIS A 54 -3.46 2.90 13.77
N VAL A 55 -3.58 2.19 12.64
CA VAL A 55 -3.82 2.84 11.35
C VAL A 55 -5.32 2.97 11.11
N PRO A 56 -5.85 4.19 10.93
CA PRO A 56 -7.28 4.39 10.73
C PRO A 56 -7.72 3.92 9.33
N VAL A 57 -8.99 3.55 9.22
CA VAL A 57 -9.67 3.45 7.93
C VAL A 57 -10.00 4.86 7.47
N VAL A 58 -9.53 5.24 6.28
CA VAL A 58 -9.58 6.62 5.76
C VAL A 58 -10.35 6.73 4.45
N SER A 59 -10.89 7.92 4.20
CA SER A 59 -11.49 8.32 2.93
C SER A 59 -10.46 8.99 2.00
N TYR A 60 -10.87 9.34 0.78
CA TYR A 60 -10.02 10.11 -0.12
C TYR A 60 -9.67 11.49 0.44
N GLU A 61 -10.63 12.17 1.08
CA GLU A 61 -10.43 13.53 1.59
C GLU A 61 -9.37 13.58 2.70
N ASP A 62 -9.26 12.52 3.51
CA ASP A 62 -8.21 12.39 4.52
C ASP A 62 -6.80 12.24 3.90
N MET A 63 -6.72 11.60 2.73
CA MET A 63 -5.46 11.35 2.01
C MET A 63 -5.08 12.47 1.03
N LYS A 64 -6.06 13.26 0.60
CA LYS A 64 -5.91 14.30 -0.42
C LYS A 64 -4.75 15.25 -0.15
N PRO A 65 -4.51 15.77 1.07
CA PRO A 65 -3.38 16.66 1.33
C PRO A 65 -2.01 16.03 1.04
N TYR A 66 -1.85 14.73 1.32
CA TYR A 66 -0.62 14.01 1.02
C TYR A 66 -0.44 13.78 -0.49
N ILE A 67 -1.54 13.45 -1.17
CA ILE A 67 -1.56 13.22 -2.62
C ILE A 67 -1.23 14.51 -3.38
N GLU A 68 -1.82 15.64 -3.00
CA GLU A 68 -1.57 16.94 -3.61
C GLU A 68 -0.11 17.37 -3.45
N ARG A 69 0.48 17.20 -2.26
CA ARG A 69 1.90 17.47 -2.03
C ARG A 69 2.83 16.69 -2.95
N VAL A 70 2.59 15.39 -3.11
CA VAL A 70 3.37 14.55 -4.05
C VAL A 70 3.12 15.00 -5.49
N ALA A 71 1.88 15.36 -5.85
CA ALA A 71 1.55 15.84 -7.18
C ALA A 71 2.21 17.18 -7.52
N ASP A 72 2.40 18.05 -6.53
CA ASP A 72 3.08 19.34 -6.63
C ASP A 72 4.61 19.21 -6.64
N GLY A 73 5.13 17.97 -6.54
CA GLY A 73 6.54 17.65 -6.73
C GLY A 73 7.30 17.32 -5.45
N GLU A 74 6.63 17.21 -4.29
CA GLU A 74 7.28 16.67 -3.09
C GLU A 74 7.63 15.17 -3.25
N PRO A 75 8.61 14.65 -2.50
CA PRO A 75 9.05 13.26 -2.61
C PRO A 75 7.94 12.25 -2.31
N SER A 76 8.02 11.06 -2.93
CA SER A 76 7.01 10.01 -2.77
C SER A 76 6.95 9.45 -1.35
N GLU A 77 8.03 9.59 -0.58
CA GLU A 77 8.20 9.17 0.81
C GLU A 77 7.15 9.76 1.75
N ILE A 78 6.37 10.74 1.30
CA ILE A 78 5.17 11.19 2.01
C ILE A 78 4.18 10.02 2.23
N ILE A 79 3.94 9.18 1.22
CA ILE A 79 2.95 8.08 1.26
C ILE A 79 3.46 6.73 0.73
N SER A 80 4.59 6.69 0.03
CA SER A 80 5.14 5.48 -0.60
C SER A 80 6.66 5.42 -0.44
N GLY A 81 7.19 4.26 -0.02
CA GLY A 81 8.62 3.97 0.02
C GLY A 81 9.24 3.69 -1.36
N GLY A 82 8.40 3.59 -2.41
CA GLY A 82 8.81 3.56 -3.81
C GLY A 82 8.34 4.79 -4.59
N PRO A 83 8.91 5.06 -5.78
CA PRO A 83 8.56 6.25 -6.56
C PRO A 83 7.12 6.20 -7.08
N ILE A 84 6.38 7.30 -6.91
CA ILE A 84 5.08 7.52 -7.54
C ILE A 84 5.33 8.06 -8.95
N THR A 85 4.97 7.25 -9.95
CA THR A 85 5.28 7.56 -11.36
C THR A 85 4.10 8.18 -12.10
N LYS A 86 2.87 7.95 -11.66
CA LYS A 86 1.62 8.40 -12.31
C LYS A 86 0.49 8.52 -11.29
N PHE A 87 -0.43 9.46 -11.53
CA PHE A 87 -1.71 9.53 -10.83
C PHE A 87 -2.83 9.04 -11.76
N LEU A 88 -3.50 7.96 -11.36
CA LEU A 88 -4.63 7.40 -12.11
C LEU A 88 -5.91 8.12 -11.69
N ARG A 89 -6.59 8.75 -12.64
CA ARG A 89 -7.89 9.42 -12.43
C ARG A 89 -8.99 8.64 -13.12
N ARG A 90 -10.15 8.52 -12.46
CA ARG A 90 -11.33 7.95 -13.10
C ARG A 90 -11.72 8.84 -14.28
N TYR A 91 -11.72 8.27 -15.49
CA TYR A 91 -12.39 8.90 -16.61
C TYR A 91 -13.90 8.69 -16.44
N SER A 92 -14.67 9.77 -16.46
CA SER A 92 -16.12 9.68 -16.62
C SER A 92 -16.39 9.57 -18.11
N PHE A 93 -17.03 8.47 -18.54
CA PHE A 93 -17.60 8.34 -19.88
C PHE A 93 -18.99 8.97 -19.90
#